data_AF-D4IKG4-F1
#
_entry.id   AF-D4IKG4-F1
#
_cell.length_a   1.000
_cell.length_b   1.000
_cell.length_c   1.000
_cell.angle_alpha   90.00
_cell.angle_beta   90.00
_cell.angle_gamma   90.00
#
_symmetry.space_group_name_H-M   'P 1'
#
loop_
_entity.id
_entity.type
_entity.pdbx_description
1 polymer ?
#
loop_
_entity_poly.entity_id
_entity_poly.type
_entity_poly.pdbx_seq_one_letter_code
_entity_poly.pdbx_strand_id
1 'polypeptide(L)' 'MLIPARTDTRYFHDFIYHQATEIRFIKGRLKFGGQNNPAPFPSMVVVFKGYNK' A
#
# COMPACT_ATOMS: atom_id res chain seq x y z
N MET A 1 0.03 6.62 2.21
CA MET A 1 0.65 6.23 0.92
C MET A 1 -0.10 5.03 0.34
N LEU A 2 -0.44 5.03 -0.95
CA LEU A 2 -1.09 3.90 -1.64
C LEU A 2 -0.05 3.13 -2.46
N ILE A 3 0.09 1.83 -2.21
CA ILE A 3 1.10 0.99 -2.89
C ILE A 3 0.59 -0.42 -3.19
N PRO A 4 1.28 -1.18 -4.07
CA PRO A 4 1.03 -2.61 -4.23
C PRO A 4 1.25 -3.35 -2.91
N ALA A 5 0.35 -4.29 -2.59
CA ALA A 5 0.46 -5.13 -1.41
C ALA A 5 1.44 -6.30 -1.65
N ARG A 6 2.72 -5.97 -1.87
CA ARG A 6 3.82 -6.93 -2.05
C ARG A 6 4.58 -7.11 -0.75
N THR A 7 4.03 -7.96 0.12
CA THR A 7 4.60 -8.23 1.45
C THR A 7 5.90 -9.02 1.41
N ASP A 8 6.27 -9.56 0.25
CA ASP A 8 7.48 -10.35 -0.02
C ASP A 8 8.73 -9.50 -0.30
N THR A 9 8.57 -8.20 -0.52
CA THR A 9 9.65 -7.33 -1.00
C THR A 9 10.49 -6.74 0.13
N ARG A 10 11.79 -6.51 -0.13
CA ARG A 10 12.70 -5.86 0.82
C ARG A 10 12.15 -4.52 1.33
N TYR A 11 11.62 -3.66 0.45
CA TYR A 11 11.12 -2.35 0.88
C TYR A 11 9.94 -2.47 1.85
N PHE A 12 9.14 -3.53 1.73
CA PHE A 12 8.04 -3.76 2.67
C PHE A 12 8.58 -4.05 4.07
N HIS A 13 9.57 -4.94 4.19
CA HIS A 13 10.14 -5.28 5.49
C HIS A 13 10.96 -4.14 6.09
N ASP A 14 11.79 -3.48 5.28
CA ASP A 14 12.74 -2.47 5.76
C ASP A 14 12.03 -1.17 6.15
N PHE A 15 11.01 -0.75 5.38
CA PHE A 15 10.42 0.59 5.50
C PHE A 15 8.94 0.61 5.91
N ILE A 16 8.20 -0.50 5.80
CA ILE A 16 6.76 -0.49 6.04
C ILE A 16 6.40 -1.32 7.27
N TYR A 17 6.78 -2.59 7.31
CA TYR A 17 6.27 -3.56 8.27
C TYR A 17 6.51 -3.16 9.73
N HIS A 18 7.65 -2.53 10.01
CA HIS A 18 8.03 -2.09 11.36
C HIS A 18 7.92 -0.58 11.60
N GLN A 19 7.63 0.22 10.57
CA GLN A 19 7.59 1.69 10.66
C GLN A 19 6.19 2.28 10.43
N ALA A 20 5.31 1.56 9.76
CA ALA A 20 3.94 1.98 9.53
C ALA A 20 3.16 1.98 10.85
N THR A 21 2.37 3.04 11.06
CA THR A 21 1.40 3.11 12.15
C THR A 21 0.18 2.26 11.86
N GLU A 22 -0.22 2.19 10.58
CA GLU A 22 -1.36 1.39 10.17
C GLU A 22 -1.18 0.91 8.72
N ILE A 23 -1.58 -0.33 8.46
CA ILE A 23 -1.63 -0.92 7.12
C ILE A 23 -3.06 -1.41 6.86
N ARG A 24 -3.71 -0.85 5.83
CA ARG A 24 -5.06 -1.22 5.43
C ARG A 24 -5.03 -1.89 4.06
N PHE A 25 -5.41 -3.16 4.00
CA PHE A 25 -5.56 -3.87 2.73
C PHE A 25 -6.88 -3.50 2.07
N ILE A 26 -6.83 -3.25 0.76
CA ILE A 26 -8.02 -2.94 -0.03
C ILE A 26 -8.57 -4.26 -0.58
N LYS A 27 -9.84 -4.54 -0.30
CA LYS A 27 -10.53 -5.70 -0.86
C LYS A 27 -10.73 -5.52 -2.37
N GLY A 28 -10.29 -6.49 -3.15
CA GLY A 28 -10.34 -6.46 -4.62
C GLY A 28 -9.16 -5.71 -5.25
N ARG A 29 -9.28 -5.41 -6.55
CA ARG A 29 -8.24 -4.73 -7.32
C ARG A 29 -8.73 -3.35 -7.75
N LEU A 30 -7.93 -2.32 -7.47
CA LEU A 30 -8.27 -0.95 -7.81
C LEU A 30 -8.33 -0.75 -9.33
N LYS A 31 -9.22 0.12 -9.79
CA LYS A 31 -9.35 0.51 -11.19
C LYS A 31 -9.07 2.00 -11.29
N PHE A 32 -7.95 2.36 -11.93
CA PHE A 32 -7.52 3.75 -12.02
C PHE A 32 -8.10 4.40 -13.29
N GLY A 33 -8.64 5.62 -13.15
CA GLY A 33 -8.95 6.55 -14.24
C GLY A 33 -9.52 5.95 -15.53
N GLY A 34 -10.78 5.51 -15.53
CA GLY A 34 -11.50 5.10 -16.74
C GLY A 34 -10.93 3.91 -17.52
N GLN A 35 -9.84 3.29 -17.06
CA GLN A 35 -9.23 2.12 -17.70
C GLN A 35 -10.23 0.97 -17.79
N ASN A 36 -10.05 0.01 -18.70
CA ASN A 36 -10.97 -1.13 -18.79
C ASN A 36 -10.68 -2.18 -17.70
N ASN A 37 -9.40 -2.40 -17.42
CA ASN A 37 -8.95 -3.47 -16.53
C ASN A 37 -8.52 -2.90 -15.17
N PRO A 38 -8.75 -3.66 -14.08
CA PRO A 38 -8.22 -3.31 -12.77
C PRO A 38 -6.70 -3.51 -12.72
N ALA A 39 -6.06 -2.90 -11.72
CA ALA A 39 -4.63 -3.02 -11.47
C ALA A 39 -4.22 -4.49 -11.38
N PRO A 40 -3.09 -4.89 -11.98
CA PRO A 40 -2.67 -6.29 -12.01
C PRO A 40 -2.18 -6.80 -10.64
N PHE A 41 -2.16 -5.94 -9.62
CA PHE A 41 -1.68 -6.23 -8.28
C PHE A 41 -2.71 -5.84 -7.20
N PRO A 42 -2.70 -6.52 -6.04
CA PRO A 42 -3.44 -6.07 -4.86
C PRO A 42 -2.87 -4.74 -4.36
N SER A 43 -3.66 -3.96 -3.64
CA SER A 43 -3.26 -2.64 -3.14
C SER A 43 -3.48 -2.51 -1.63
N MET A 44 -2.66 -1.70 -0.98
CA MET A 44 -2.81 -1.34 0.43
C MET A 44 -2.51 0.13 0.66
N VAL A 45 -3.14 0.68 1.69
CA VAL A 45 -2.83 2.02 2.21
C VAL A 45 -1.94 1.86 3.43
N VAL A 46 -0.79 2.52 3.40
CA VAL A 46 0.15 2.58 4.50
C VAL A 46 0.08 3.97 5.12
N VAL A 47 -0.16 4.04 6.42
CA VAL A 47 -0.19 5.27 7.21
C VAL A 47 1.05 5.30 8.08
N PHE A 48 1.83 6.38 7.97
CA PHE A 48 2.97 6.65 8.83
C PHE A 48 2.61 7.76 9.81
N LYS A 49 3.22 7.73 11.00
CA LYS A 49 3.08 8.82 11.96
C LYS A 49 3.72 10.06 11.37
N GLY A 50 2.94 11.13 11.22
CA GLY A 50 3.47 12.42 10.82
C GLY A 50 4.47 12.93 11.85
N TYR A 51 5.57 13.53 11.40
CA TYR A 51 6.44 14.30 12.26
C TYR A 51 5.77 15.65 12.50
N ASN A 52 5.07 15.80 13.63
CA ASN A 52 4.68 17.14 14.08
C ASN A 52 5.95 17.78 14.65
N LYS A 53 6.46 18.77 13.91
CA LYS A 53 7.55 19.62 14.37
C LYS A 53 7.00 20.79 15.17
#